data_AF-A0A4X2M1D9-F1
#
_entry.id   AF-A0A4X2M1D9-F1
#
_cell.length_a   1.000
_cell.length_b   1.000
_cell.length_c   1.000
_cell.angle_alpha   90.00
_cell.angle_beta   90.00
_cell.angle_gamma   90.00
#
_symmetry.space_group_name_H-M   'P 1'
#
loop_
_entity.id
_entity.type
_entity.pdbx_description
1 polymer ?
#
loop_
_entity_poly.entity_id
_entity_poly.type
_entity_poly.pdbx_seq_one_letter_code
_entity_poly.pdbx_strand_id
1 'polypeptide(L)'
;MAEDSESAASQQSLELDDQDTCGIDGDNEEETEHARGSPGGDLGAKKKKKKQKRKKEKPNSGGTKSDSASDSQEIKIQQPSKNPAIPMQKLQDIQRAMELLSACQGPAKSIDDANKRKYQFWDTQPVPKLHEVVTSHGAIEPDKDNIRQEPYSLPQGFTWDTLDLSNPEVLKELYTLLNENYVEDDDNMFRFDYSPEFLLCVKKMVEINFLCVHKKLRSKRVAPVLIREITRRVNLEGIFQAVYTAGVVLPKPVATCRYWHRSLNPRKLVEVKFSHLSRNMTLQRTMKLYRLPDVTKTSGLRPMERKDIKAVKELINNYLKQFHLAPVMNEEEVAHWFLPQDHIIDTFVVECSSGALTDFLSFYTLPSTVMHHPVHKSLKAAYSFYNIHTETPLLDLMNDALIIAKLKGFDVFNALDLMENKTFLEKLKFGIGDGNLQYYLYNWRCPGTESEKVGLVLQ
;
A
#
# COMPACT_ATOMS: atom_id res chain seq x y z
N MET A 1 -17.38 -57.35 -14.46
CA MET A 1 -16.70 -58.22 -13.49
C MET A 1 -15.53 -57.38 -12.99
N ALA A 2 -15.57 -56.82 -11.79
CA ALA A 2 -15.73 -57.48 -10.48
C ALA A 2 -14.44 -58.25 -10.12
N GLU A 3 -13.85 -58.11 -8.93
CA GLU A 3 -14.38 -57.44 -7.72
C GLU A 3 -13.29 -56.81 -6.84
N ASP A 4 -13.78 -56.06 -5.86
CA ASP A 4 -13.12 -55.15 -4.93
C ASP A 4 -12.13 -55.78 -3.94
N SER A 5 -11.33 -54.91 -3.29
CA SER A 5 -10.94 -55.10 -1.89
C SER A 5 -10.73 -53.76 -1.19
N GLU A 6 -11.68 -53.33 -0.37
CA GLU A 6 -11.50 -52.18 0.52
C GLU A 6 -10.55 -52.50 1.69
N SER A 7 -9.94 -51.46 2.28
CA SER A 7 -9.54 -51.50 3.69
C SER A 7 -9.81 -50.15 4.34
N ALA A 8 -10.87 -50.07 5.14
CA ALA A 8 -11.24 -48.86 5.85
C ALA A 8 -10.36 -48.64 7.09
N ALA A 9 -9.92 -47.39 7.30
CA ALA A 9 -9.40 -46.90 8.57
C ALA A 9 -10.25 -45.70 9.00
N SER A 10 -10.99 -45.87 10.09
CA SER A 10 -11.88 -44.85 10.66
C SER A 10 -11.20 -44.09 11.81
N GLN A 11 -11.90 -43.06 12.31
CA GLN A 11 -11.46 -42.10 13.34
C GLN A 11 -10.54 -40.98 12.77
N GLN A 12 -10.67 -39.71 13.18
CA GLN A 12 -11.60 -39.13 14.16
C GLN A 12 -11.99 -37.70 13.75
N SER A 13 -13.24 -37.32 14.03
CA SER A 13 -13.73 -35.94 13.84
C SER A 13 -13.13 -35.02 14.90
N LEU A 14 -12.33 -34.04 14.48
CA LEU A 14 -11.99 -32.88 15.28
C LEU A 14 -12.87 -31.71 14.84
N GLU A 15 -13.91 -31.45 15.62
CA GLU A 15 -14.53 -30.14 15.67
C GLU A 15 -13.47 -29.14 16.18
N LEU A 16 -13.34 -28.00 15.49
CA LEU A 16 -12.52 -26.87 15.95
C LEU A 16 -13.46 -25.66 16.01
N ASP A 17 -13.60 -25.10 17.21
CA ASP A 17 -14.57 -24.04 17.49
C ASP A 17 -14.30 -22.77 16.67
N ASP A 18 -15.38 -22.18 16.13
CA ASP A 18 -15.37 -20.85 15.54
C ASP A 18 -15.11 -19.79 16.63
N GLN A 19 -13.86 -19.36 16.79
CA GLN A 19 -13.54 -18.22 17.66
C GLN A 19 -12.23 -17.50 17.34
N ASP A 20 -12.19 -16.76 16.22
CA ASP A 20 -11.30 -15.58 16.11
C ASP A 20 -11.77 -14.55 15.06
N THR A 21 -13.06 -14.18 15.10
CA THR A 21 -13.58 -13.04 14.34
C THR A 21 -13.32 -11.73 15.10
N CYS A 22 -12.17 -11.09 14.88
CA CYS A 22 -11.88 -9.78 15.46
C CYS A 22 -12.95 -8.75 15.03
N GLY A 23 -13.64 -8.15 16.01
CA GLY A 23 -14.77 -7.26 15.77
C GLY A 23 -14.41 -5.94 15.09
N ILE A 24 -15.35 -5.43 14.29
CA ILE A 24 -15.28 -4.09 13.69
C ILE A 24 -16.05 -3.11 14.58
N ASP A 25 -15.39 -2.57 15.61
CA ASP A 25 -15.91 -1.44 16.37
C ASP A 25 -15.56 -0.13 15.65
N GLY A 26 -16.55 0.42 14.96
CA GLY A 26 -16.43 1.66 14.18
C GLY A 26 -17.70 2.50 14.25
N ASP A 27 -17.80 3.34 15.27
CA ASP A 27 -18.78 4.43 15.38
C ASP A 27 -18.11 5.59 16.18
N ASN A 28 -17.74 6.68 15.49
CA ASN A 28 -17.56 8.01 16.10
C ASN A 28 -17.43 9.10 15.01
N GLU A 29 -18.57 9.59 14.52
CA GLU A 29 -18.67 10.83 13.73
C GLU A 29 -19.28 11.92 14.61
N GLU A 30 -18.52 12.96 14.96
CA GLU A 30 -19.06 14.16 15.62
C GLU A 30 -19.45 15.21 14.56
N GLU A 31 -20.74 15.41 14.35
CA GLU A 31 -21.27 16.48 13.50
C GLU A 31 -20.94 17.86 14.10
N THR A 32 -20.38 18.76 13.30
CA THR A 32 -20.15 20.17 13.68
C THR A 32 -20.78 21.14 12.67
N GLU A 33 -22.10 21.29 12.74
CA GLU A 33 -22.80 22.37 12.02
C GLU A 33 -22.39 23.76 12.55
N HIS A 34 -21.59 24.50 11.77
CA HIS A 34 -21.34 25.92 12.01
C HIS A 34 -22.04 26.82 10.99
N ALA A 35 -23.31 27.13 11.28
CA ALA A 35 -24.07 28.16 10.59
C ALA A 35 -24.69 29.16 11.57
N ARG A 36 -24.20 30.42 11.56
CA ARG A 36 -24.99 31.63 11.89
C ARG A 36 -24.24 32.91 11.56
N GLY A 37 -24.92 33.81 10.86
CA GLY A 37 -24.61 35.24 10.89
C GLY A 37 -25.18 35.90 12.14
N SER A 38 -24.51 36.96 12.58
CA SER A 38 -24.99 37.98 13.53
C SER A 38 -26.11 38.85 12.90
N PRO A 39 -26.78 39.80 13.61
CA PRO A 39 -26.47 40.33 14.95
C PRO A 39 -27.67 40.56 15.91
N GLY A 40 -27.35 40.98 17.16
CA GLY A 40 -28.17 41.97 17.88
C GLY A 40 -28.50 41.69 19.37
N GLY A 41 -28.15 42.65 20.25
CA GLY A 41 -29.10 43.12 21.28
C GLY A 41 -28.90 42.76 22.76
N ASP A 42 -28.09 43.58 23.44
CA ASP A 42 -28.41 44.20 24.76
C ASP A 42 -28.29 43.40 26.10
N LEU A 43 -28.43 44.14 27.20
CA LEU A 43 -27.87 43.93 28.55
C LEU A 43 -28.91 43.46 29.60
N GLY A 44 -28.48 42.74 30.65
CA GLY A 44 -29.41 42.32 31.71
C GLY A 44 -28.83 41.64 32.97
N ALA A 45 -28.08 42.36 33.80
CA ALA A 45 -27.56 41.80 35.07
C ALA A 45 -28.59 41.80 36.21
N LYS A 46 -28.76 40.68 36.94
CA LYS A 46 -29.46 40.63 38.25
C LYS A 46 -29.04 39.44 39.13
N LYS A 47 -28.41 39.71 40.28
CA LYS A 47 -28.12 38.72 41.35
C LYS A 47 -29.37 38.45 42.22
N LYS A 48 -29.55 37.22 42.70
CA LYS A 48 -30.39 36.92 43.88
C LYS A 48 -29.77 35.79 44.74
N LYS A 49 -30.06 35.78 46.05
CA LYS A 49 -29.35 34.99 47.07
C LYS A 49 -30.10 33.71 47.50
N LYS A 50 -29.35 32.61 47.59
CA LYS A 50 -29.23 31.65 48.74
C LYS A 50 -30.46 31.40 49.63
N LYS A 51 -30.85 30.12 49.78
CA LYS A 51 -31.55 29.59 50.97
C LYS A 51 -31.05 28.18 51.32
N GLN A 52 -31.05 27.80 52.60
CA GLN A 52 -30.50 26.53 53.11
C GLN A 52 -31.54 25.79 54.00
N LYS A 53 -31.49 24.45 53.98
CA LYS A 53 -31.84 23.54 55.10
C LYS A 53 -30.88 22.34 54.96
N ARG A 54 -29.94 22.08 55.87
CA ARG A 54 -29.94 21.70 57.31
C ARG A 54 -29.77 20.18 57.48
N LYS A 55 -28.96 19.78 58.48
CA LYS A 55 -28.36 18.45 58.68
C LYS A 55 -28.45 18.07 60.17
N LYS A 56 -28.46 16.77 60.48
CA LYS A 56 -28.07 16.12 61.76
C LYS A 56 -27.23 14.89 61.37
N GLU A 57 -26.06 14.59 61.93
CA GLU A 57 -25.69 14.29 63.34
C GLU A 57 -26.25 12.93 63.81
N LYS A 58 -25.49 12.06 64.51
CA LYS A 58 -24.18 12.19 65.24
C LYS A 58 -23.57 10.79 65.56
N PRO A 59 -22.58 10.66 66.48
CA PRO A 59 -21.14 11.00 66.42
C PRO A 59 -20.37 9.82 65.74
N ASN A 60 -19.17 9.27 66.06
CA ASN A 60 -17.96 9.53 66.88
C ASN A 60 -16.80 8.72 66.20
N SER A 61 -15.49 8.71 66.50
CA SER A 61 -14.50 9.39 67.39
C SER A 61 -13.12 9.25 66.68
N GLY A 62 -11.92 9.70 67.12
CA GLY A 62 -11.43 10.32 68.36
C GLY A 62 -10.55 9.37 69.18
N GLY A 63 -9.21 9.45 69.21
CA GLY A 63 -8.28 10.35 68.49
C GLY A 63 -6.80 10.18 68.88
N THR A 64 -5.91 11.02 68.32
CA THR A 64 -4.66 11.66 68.86
C THR A 64 -3.90 11.05 70.07
N LYS A 65 -2.56 11.15 70.20
CA LYS A 65 -1.62 12.23 69.76
C LYS A 65 -0.12 11.78 69.71
N SER A 66 0.79 12.75 69.53
CA SER A 66 2.28 12.74 69.56
C SER A 66 2.86 12.49 70.99
N ASP A 67 4.17 12.29 71.26
CA ASP A 67 5.39 13.02 70.85
C ASP A 67 6.71 12.17 70.96
N SER A 68 7.89 12.82 70.88
CA SER A 68 9.24 12.24 70.67
C SER A 68 10.12 12.08 71.93
N ALA A 69 11.10 11.15 71.90
CA ALA A 69 12.48 11.31 72.41
C ALA A 69 13.39 10.09 72.10
N SER A 70 14.70 10.30 72.17
CA SER A 70 15.79 9.35 71.85
C SER A 70 16.22 8.48 73.04
N ASP A 71 16.70 7.26 72.78
CA ASP A 71 17.87 6.68 73.48
C ASP A 71 18.62 5.67 72.57
N SER A 72 19.88 5.36 72.90
CA SER A 72 20.85 4.72 71.99
C SER A 72 21.47 3.43 72.55
N GLN A 73 21.42 2.34 71.79
CA GLN A 73 22.31 1.18 71.97
C GLN A 73 22.80 0.64 70.62
N GLU A 74 24.10 0.38 70.51
CA GLU A 74 24.78 -0.10 69.31
C GLU A 74 25.04 -1.62 69.31
N ILE A 75 25.69 -2.08 68.23
CA ILE A 75 26.46 -3.34 68.10
C ILE A 75 25.65 -4.64 67.95
N LYS A 76 25.22 -4.93 66.71
CA LYS A 76 25.93 -5.93 65.88
C LYS A 76 25.55 -5.85 64.39
N ILE A 77 26.57 -5.84 63.53
CA ILE A 77 26.42 -5.78 62.07
C ILE A 77 26.31 -7.22 61.51
N GLN A 78 25.27 -7.49 60.71
CA GLN A 78 25.26 -8.57 59.72
C GLN A 78 24.60 -8.09 58.42
N GLN A 79 25.21 -8.44 57.28
CA GLN A 79 24.71 -8.06 55.95
C GLN A 79 23.74 -9.12 55.40
N PRO A 80 22.54 -8.75 54.94
CA PRO A 80 21.75 -9.59 54.04
C PRO A 80 22.29 -9.41 52.60
N SER A 81 23.16 -10.32 52.17
CA SER A 81 23.71 -10.29 50.80
C SER A 81 22.78 -10.97 49.77
N LYS A 82 22.97 -10.60 48.50
CA LYS A 82 22.42 -11.21 47.26
C LYS A 82 20.97 -10.84 46.87
N ASN A 83 20.88 -9.92 45.92
CA ASN A 83 19.82 -9.95 44.92
C ASN A 83 19.86 -11.32 44.19
N PRO A 84 18.72 -11.98 43.90
CA PRO A 84 18.71 -13.15 43.05
C PRO A 84 18.94 -12.73 41.60
N ALA A 85 20.15 -12.98 41.08
CA ALA A 85 20.44 -12.82 39.67
C ALA A 85 19.54 -13.76 38.85
N ILE A 86 18.79 -13.20 37.89
CA ILE A 86 17.95 -14.00 36.98
C ILE A 86 18.86 -14.96 36.20
N PRO A 87 18.61 -16.29 36.22
CA PRO A 87 19.44 -17.24 35.48
C PRO A 87 19.53 -16.88 34.00
N MET A 88 20.73 -16.95 33.42
CA MET A 88 20.99 -16.48 32.05
C MET A 88 20.10 -17.20 31.01
N GLN A 89 19.75 -18.46 31.24
CA GLN A 89 18.75 -19.19 30.45
C GLN A 89 17.37 -18.51 30.51
N LYS A 90 16.85 -18.17 31.70
CA LYS A 90 15.57 -17.45 31.82
C LYS A 90 15.61 -16.07 31.15
N LEU A 91 16.76 -15.40 31.11
CA LEU A 91 16.91 -14.16 30.35
C LEU A 91 16.86 -14.40 28.83
N GLN A 92 17.52 -15.45 28.33
CA GLN A 92 17.45 -15.90 26.93
C GLN A 92 16.06 -16.41 26.53
N ASP A 93 15.31 -17.00 27.47
CA ASP A 93 13.95 -17.47 27.25
C ASP A 93 12.94 -16.32 27.26
N ILE A 94 13.15 -15.29 28.10
CA ILE A 94 12.42 -14.02 28.03
C ILE A 94 12.76 -13.28 26.72
N GLN A 95 14.02 -13.29 26.28
CA GLN A 95 14.40 -12.71 24.98
C GLN A 95 13.75 -13.47 23.83
N ARG A 96 13.78 -14.82 23.80
CA ARG A 96 13.07 -15.61 22.79
C ARG A 96 11.56 -15.45 22.85
N ALA A 97 10.96 -15.33 24.03
CA ALA A 97 9.53 -15.03 24.17
C ALA A 97 9.18 -13.63 23.65
N MET A 98 10.06 -12.64 23.86
CA MET A 98 9.88 -11.28 23.34
C MET A 98 10.14 -11.20 21.83
N GLU A 99 11.06 -12.01 21.28
CA GLU A 99 11.22 -12.19 19.83
C GLU A 99 10.04 -12.93 19.20
N LEU A 100 9.47 -13.94 19.87
CA LEU A 100 8.24 -14.62 19.45
C LEU A 100 7.03 -13.68 19.46
N LEU A 101 6.84 -12.92 20.54
CA LEU A 101 5.80 -11.88 20.61
C LEU A 101 6.01 -10.77 19.56
N SER A 102 7.25 -10.42 19.26
CA SER A 102 7.58 -9.50 18.16
C SER A 102 7.39 -10.13 16.78
N ALA A 103 7.44 -11.45 16.64
CA ALA A 103 7.17 -12.19 15.39
C ALA A 103 5.66 -12.44 15.17
N CYS A 104 4.85 -12.42 16.23
CA CYS A 104 3.38 -12.41 16.15
C CYS A 104 2.81 -11.06 15.67
N GLN A 105 3.60 -9.99 15.63
CA GLN A 105 3.16 -8.70 15.09
C GLN A 105 3.22 -8.71 13.56
N GLY A 106 2.05 -8.83 12.92
CA GLY A 106 1.87 -8.62 11.48
C GLY A 106 2.46 -7.28 11.00
N PRO A 107 2.71 -7.09 9.69
CA PRO A 107 3.48 -5.96 9.18
C PRO A 107 2.84 -4.60 9.52
N ALA A 108 3.70 -3.59 9.69
CA ALA A 108 3.25 -2.28 10.18
C ALA A 108 2.30 -1.59 9.19
N LYS A 109 1.11 -1.19 9.68
CA LYS A 109 0.09 -0.49 8.86
C LYS A 109 0.08 1.04 9.06
N SER A 110 0.78 1.58 10.06
CA SER A 110 0.86 3.02 10.33
C SER A 110 2.26 3.45 10.77
N ILE A 111 2.53 4.76 10.72
CA ILE A 111 3.83 5.32 11.14
C ILE A 111 4.06 5.16 12.65
N ASP A 112 3.00 5.21 13.47
CA ASP A 112 3.08 5.03 14.93
C ASP A 112 3.26 3.58 15.37
N ASP A 113 2.88 2.63 14.52
CA ASP A 113 3.20 1.23 14.66
C ASP A 113 4.65 0.97 14.23
N ALA A 114 5.06 1.53 13.08
CA ALA A 114 6.44 1.47 12.60
C ALA A 114 7.45 2.04 13.61
N ASN A 115 7.16 3.20 14.23
CA ASN A 115 8.01 3.83 15.25
C ASN A 115 8.21 2.98 16.53
N LYS A 116 7.39 1.94 16.77
CA LYS A 116 7.53 1.03 17.93
C LYS A 116 8.40 -0.19 17.64
N ARG A 117 8.80 -0.40 16.38
CA ARG A 117 9.49 -1.60 15.89
C ARG A 117 11.00 -1.35 15.70
N LYS A 118 11.79 -2.43 15.64
CA LYS A 118 13.23 -2.40 15.36
C LYS A 118 13.51 -3.06 14.00
N TYR A 119 14.28 -2.40 13.14
CA TYR A 119 14.42 -2.80 11.74
C TYR A 119 15.84 -3.28 11.42
N GLN A 120 16.30 -4.34 12.10
CA GLN A 120 17.67 -4.90 12.01
C GLN A 120 18.27 -5.00 10.58
N PHE A 121 17.43 -5.17 9.55
CA PHE A 121 17.84 -5.07 8.15
C PHE A 121 17.95 -3.61 7.67
N TRP A 122 16.85 -2.85 7.60
CA TRP A 122 16.79 -1.48 7.07
C TRP A 122 17.64 -0.46 7.83
N ASP A 123 17.92 -0.71 9.12
CA ASP A 123 18.89 0.06 9.91
C ASP A 123 20.29 0.03 9.25
N THR A 124 20.63 -1.07 8.55
CA THR A 124 21.90 -1.27 7.81
C THR A 124 21.84 -0.93 6.32
N GLN A 125 20.73 -0.39 5.80
CA GLN A 125 20.56 -0.07 4.37
C GLN A 125 20.64 1.45 4.12
N PRO A 126 21.06 1.89 2.93
CA PRO A 126 21.09 3.30 2.54
C PRO A 126 19.67 3.80 2.22
N VAL A 127 18.87 3.95 3.26
CA VAL A 127 17.52 4.54 3.24
C VAL A 127 17.38 5.51 4.41
N PRO A 128 16.64 6.63 4.26
CA PRO A 128 16.44 7.58 5.36
C PRO A 128 15.76 6.93 6.56
N LYS A 129 16.14 7.30 7.79
CA LYS A 129 15.55 6.70 9.00
C LYS A 129 14.26 7.41 9.39
N LEU A 130 13.33 6.73 10.10
CA LEU A 130 11.99 7.26 10.40
C LEU A 130 12.00 8.67 11.03
N HIS A 131 12.92 8.90 11.97
CA HIS A 131 13.12 10.17 12.67
C HIS A 131 13.97 11.21 11.92
N GLU A 132 14.48 10.89 10.73
CA GLU A 132 15.33 11.78 9.93
C GLU A 132 14.51 12.86 9.24
N VAL A 133 14.98 14.12 9.32
CA VAL A 133 14.36 15.27 8.62
C VAL A 133 15.19 15.55 7.38
N VAL A 134 14.73 15.05 6.22
CA VAL A 134 15.42 15.22 4.94
C VAL A 134 14.98 16.53 4.28
N THR A 135 15.94 17.42 4.05
CA THR A 135 15.72 18.75 3.43
C THR A 135 16.48 18.94 2.11
N SER A 136 17.22 17.92 1.65
CA SER A 136 18.04 17.97 0.43
C SER A 136 17.84 16.73 -0.43
N HIS A 137 18.08 16.87 -1.73
CA HIS A 137 18.06 15.78 -2.70
C HIS A 137 19.49 15.22 -2.89
N GLY A 138 19.63 13.92 -3.08
CA GLY A 138 20.92 13.30 -3.44
C GLY A 138 21.05 11.84 -3.04
N ALA A 139 22.17 11.21 -3.44
CA ALA A 139 22.52 9.87 -3.00
C ALA A 139 22.86 9.84 -1.49
N ILE A 140 22.70 8.68 -0.85
CA ILE A 140 22.97 8.49 0.59
C ILE A 140 24.37 7.94 0.81
N GLU A 141 24.72 6.89 0.06
CA GLU A 141 26.08 6.40 -0.13
C GLU A 141 26.57 6.77 -1.54
N PRO A 142 27.86 7.08 -1.74
CA PRO A 142 28.42 7.23 -3.07
C PRO A 142 28.36 5.91 -3.85
N ASP A 143 28.38 6.03 -5.17
CA ASP A 143 28.47 4.92 -6.11
C ASP A 143 29.75 4.10 -5.83
N LYS A 144 29.72 2.79 -6.12
CA LYS A 144 30.72 1.83 -5.60
C LYS A 144 31.62 1.27 -6.69
N ASP A 145 32.87 1.71 -6.72
CA ASP A 145 33.89 1.27 -7.70
C ASP A 145 34.19 -0.24 -7.67
N ASN A 146 34.06 -0.88 -6.50
CA ASN A 146 34.40 -2.28 -6.29
C ASN A 146 33.20 -3.08 -5.77
N ILE A 147 32.51 -3.74 -6.71
CA ILE A 147 31.29 -4.54 -6.45
C ILE A 147 31.65 -6.03 -6.44
N ARG A 148 31.05 -6.77 -5.51
CA ARG A 148 31.20 -8.23 -5.38
C ARG A 148 30.71 -8.94 -6.66
N GLN A 149 31.65 -9.53 -7.40
CA GLN A 149 31.37 -10.27 -8.63
C GLN A 149 30.61 -11.58 -8.38
N GLU A 150 30.93 -12.28 -7.30
CA GLU A 150 30.28 -13.54 -6.90
C GLU A 150 28.87 -13.32 -6.29
N PRO A 151 27.87 -14.16 -6.61
CA PRO A 151 26.56 -14.14 -5.94
C PRO A 151 26.66 -14.30 -4.42
N TYR A 152 25.65 -13.82 -3.68
CA TYR A 152 25.58 -14.06 -2.23
C TYR A 152 25.37 -15.54 -1.89
N SER A 153 25.95 -16.03 -0.79
CA SER A 153 25.86 -17.45 -0.41
C SER A 153 24.45 -17.82 0.08
N LEU A 154 23.87 -18.87 -0.50
CA LEU A 154 22.58 -19.45 -0.10
C LEU A 154 22.76 -20.64 0.86
N PRO A 155 21.72 -21.04 1.61
CA PRO A 155 21.73 -22.28 2.38
C PRO A 155 21.84 -23.52 1.49
N GLN A 156 22.37 -24.62 2.03
CA GLN A 156 22.50 -25.89 1.31
C GLN A 156 21.13 -26.37 0.78
N GLY A 157 21.09 -26.76 -0.50
CA GLY A 157 19.87 -27.15 -1.20
C GLY A 157 19.18 -26.01 -1.97
N PHE A 158 19.73 -24.79 -1.95
CA PHE A 158 19.27 -23.67 -2.77
C PHE A 158 20.38 -23.18 -3.70
N THR A 159 20.01 -22.81 -4.93
CA THR A 159 20.87 -22.18 -5.94
C THR A 159 20.23 -20.87 -6.41
N TRP A 160 21.05 -19.97 -6.96
CA TRP A 160 20.51 -18.84 -7.73
C TRP A 160 20.14 -19.31 -9.12
N ASP A 161 19.07 -18.74 -9.65
CA ASP A 161 18.68 -18.87 -11.05
C ASP A 161 18.52 -17.47 -11.67
N THR A 162 18.29 -17.41 -12.98
CA THR A 162 17.91 -16.20 -13.73
C THR A 162 16.93 -16.62 -14.82
N LEU A 163 15.66 -16.26 -14.63
CA LEU A 163 14.55 -16.78 -15.41
C LEU A 163 14.50 -16.15 -16.81
N ASP A 164 14.46 -16.98 -17.85
CA ASP A 164 14.17 -16.55 -19.21
C ASP A 164 12.64 -16.49 -19.41
N LEU A 165 12.08 -15.28 -19.33
CA LEU A 165 10.64 -15.05 -19.49
C LEU A 165 10.13 -15.28 -20.93
N SER A 166 11.03 -15.44 -21.92
CA SER A 166 10.64 -15.83 -23.27
C SER A 166 10.32 -17.32 -23.39
N ASN A 167 10.70 -18.14 -22.40
CA ASN A 167 10.36 -19.56 -22.33
C ASN A 167 8.98 -19.77 -21.64
N PRO A 168 7.96 -20.31 -22.33
CA PRO A 168 6.63 -20.52 -21.76
C PRO A 168 6.57 -21.46 -20.54
N GLU A 169 7.53 -22.39 -20.38
CA GLU A 169 7.57 -23.29 -19.24
C GLU A 169 8.07 -22.56 -17.97
N VAL A 170 9.11 -21.74 -18.12
CA VAL A 170 9.67 -20.89 -17.06
C VAL A 170 8.66 -19.81 -16.65
N LEU A 171 8.02 -19.16 -17.63
CA LEU A 171 6.95 -18.18 -17.38
C LEU A 171 5.76 -18.82 -16.64
N LYS A 172 5.44 -20.09 -16.92
CA LYS A 172 4.38 -20.83 -16.21
C LYS A 172 4.78 -21.22 -14.78
N GLU A 173 6.05 -21.59 -14.54
CA GLU A 173 6.55 -21.83 -13.18
C GLU A 173 6.53 -20.54 -12.36
N LEU A 174 7.01 -19.43 -12.93
CA LEU A 174 6.93 -18.10 -12.31
C LEU A 174 5.48 -17.72 -12.01
N TYR A 175 4.58 -17.77 -13.01
CA TYR A 175 3.16 -17.49 -12.81
C TYR A 175 2.54 -18.36 -11.69
N THR A 176 2.91 -19.65 -11.61
CA THR A 176 2.41 -20.54 -10.55
C THR A 176 2.95 -20.12 -9.17
N LEU A 177 4.25 -19.82 -9.07
CA LEU A 177 4.86 -19.30 -7.85
C LEU A 177 4.21 -17.98 -7.41
N LEU A 178 3.92 -17.08 -8.36
CA LEU A 178 3.33 -15.78 -8.12
C LEU A 178 1.85 -15.90 -7.74
N ASN A 179 0.96 -16.38 -8.60
CA ASN A 179 -0.48 -16.56 -8.30
C ASN A 179 -0.74 -17.36 -6.99
N GLU A 180 0.13 -18.33 -6.64
CA GLU A 180 -0.01 -19.04 -5.36
C GLU A 180 0.60 -18.31 -4.14
N ASN A 181 1.50 -17.33 -4.27
CA ASN A 181 2.26 -16.74 -3.14
C ASN A 181 2.44 -15.21 -3.16
N TYR A 182 2.00 -14.52 -4.20
CA TYR A 182 2.28 -13.12 -4.57
C TYR A 182 1.04 -12.44 -5.19
N VAL A 183 1.16 -11.15 -5.55
CA VAL A 183 0.28 -10.34 -6.42
C VAL A 183 1.12 -9.17 -6.98
N GLU A 184 1.22 -8.81 -8.28
CA GLU A 184 1.23 -9.47 -9.62
C GLU A 184 1.14 -8.33 -10.67
N ASP A 185 1.88 -8.21 -11.79
CA ASP A 185 3.05 -8.93 -12.35
C ASP A 185 3.72 -8.03 -13.46
N ASP A 186 5.02 -7.63 -13.40
CA ASP A 186 5.64 -6.61 -14.29
C ASP A 186 7.20 -6.73 -14.45
N ASP A 187 7.72 -6.91 -15.69
CA ASP A 187 9.17 -6.77 -16.01
C ASP A 187 9.38 -6.46 -17.51
N ASN A 188 10.40 -5.65 -17.85
CA ASN A 188 10.50 -4.96 -19.16
C ASN A 188 11.91 -5.08 -19.79
N MET A 189 12.04 -4.94 -21.12
CA MET A 189 13.33 -5.12 -21.82
C MET A 189 13.64 -4.12 -22.94
N PHE A 190 14.95 -3.91 -23.09
CA PHE A 190 15.70 -3.08 -24.06
C PHE A 190 15.90 -1.60 -23.68
N ARG A 191 16.96 -1.01 -24.24
CA ARG A 191 17.72 0.10 -23.63
C ARG A 191 18.41 0.93 -24.71
N PHE A 192 18.18 2.24 -24.71
CA PHE A 192 18.71 3.19 -25.71
C PHE A 192 19.52 4.34 -25.10
N ASP A 193 20.22 5.09 -25.96
CA ASP A 193 21.23 6.09 -25.64
C ASP A 193 20.70 7.54 -25.76
N TYR A 194 21.24 8.48 -24.96
CA TYR A 194 20.71 9.85 -24.80
C TYR A 194 21.82 10.90 -24.65
N SER A 195 21.54 12.16 -25.05
CA SER A 195 22.54 13.23 -25.01
C SER A 195 22.84 13.72 -23.57
N PRO A 196 24.08 14.21 -23.29
CA PRO A 196 24.52 14.52 -21.93
C PRO A 196 23.68 15.58 -21.20
N GLU A 197 23.10 16.53 -21.93
CA GLU A 197 22.37 17.67 -21.39
C GLU A 197 21.05 17.26 -20.73
N PHE A 198 20.46 16.15 -21.18
CA PHE A 198 19.23 15.57 -20.63
C PHE A 198 19.48 14.83 -19.31
N LEU A 199 20.66 14.23 -19.16
CA LEU A 199 21.03 13.34 -18.06
C LEU A 199 21.36 14.06 -16.73
N LEU A 200 21.42 15.39 -16.72
CA LEU A 200 21.72 16.18 -15.51
C LEU A 200 20.52 16.32 -14.57
N CYS A 201 19.29 16.31 -15.10
CA CYS A 201 18.06 16.44 -14.31
C CYS A 201 17.37 15.09 -14.04
N VAL A 202 17.56 14.09 -14.92
CA VAL A 202 16.97 12.75 -14.79
C VAL A 202 17.91 11.84 -13.99
N LYS A 203 17.37 10.98 -13.12
CA LYS A 203 18.14 9.91 -12.47
C LYS A 203 17.66 8.55 -12.93
N LYS A 204 18.59 7.78 -13.52
CA LYS A 204 18.42 6.38 -13.87
C LYS A 204 18.32 5.57 -12.57
N MET A 205 17.17 4.95 -12.36
CA MET A 205 16.90 4.07 -11.23
C MET A 205 16.43 2.72 -11.77
N VAL A 206 16.51 1.67 -10.95
CA VAL A 206 15.78 0.43 -11.19
C VAL A 206 14.46 0.46 -10.43
N GLU A 207 13.38 0.02 -11.06
CA GLU A 207 12.12 -0.26 -10.38
C GLU A 207 12.21 -1.63 -9.70
N ILE A 208 11.87 -1.72 -8.42
CA ILE A 208 11.91 -2.96 -7.65
C ILE A 208 10.50 -3.31 -7.17
N ASN A 209 9.96 -4.36 -7.77
CA ASN A 209 8.67 -4.96 -7.45
C ASN A 209 8.88 -6.50 -7.35
N PHE A 210 7.83 -7.33 -7.37
CA PHE A 210 7.89 -8.82 -7.46
C PHE A 210 8.67 -9.56 -6.36
N LEU A 211 8.82 -8.95 -5.18
CA LEU A 211 9.49 -9.57 -4.02
C LEU A 211 8.63 -10.66 -3.36
N CYS A 212 8.60 -11.85 -3.97
CA CYS A 212 7.93 -13.02 -3.40
C CYS A 212 8.85 -13.84 -2.46
N VAL A 213 8.27 -14.39 -1.39
CA VAL A 213 8.83 -15.53 -0.65
C VAL A 213 7.72 -16.55 -0.41
N HIS A 214 7.90 -17.76 -0.94
CA HIS A 214 6.98 -18.88 -0.78
C HIS A 214 6.63 -19.13 0.71
N LYS A 215 5.35 -19.44 0.98
CA LYS A 215 4.74 -19.46 2.33
C LYS A 215 5.56 -20.23 3.37
N LYS A 216 6.13 -21.40 3.03
CA LYS A 216 6.94 -22.25 3.95
C LYS A 216 8.35 -21.72 4.28
N LEU A 217 8.77 -20.62 3.66
CA LEU A 217 10.09 -19.97 3.85
C LEU A 217 10.00 -18.56 4.44
N ARG A 218 8.78 -18.06 4.70
CA ARG A 218 8.55 -16.79 5.40
C ARG A 218 9.14 -16.84 6.82
N SER A 219 9.49 -15.67 7.36
CA SER A 219 10.25 -15.48 8.62
C SER A 219 11.67 -16.07 8.69
N LYS A 220 12.13 -16.90 7.72
CA LYS A 220 13.50 -17.46 7.68
C LYS A 220 14.57 -16.50 7.14
N ARG A 221 14.36 -15.18 7.25
CA ARG A 221 15.24 -14.09 6.76
C ARG A 221 15.65 -14.18 5.28
N VAL A 222 14.88 -14.86 4.42
CA VAL A 222 15.17 -15.03 2.98
C VAL A 222 15.12 -13.71 2.20
N ALA A 223 14.09 -12.88 2.38
CA ALA A 223 13.95 -11.61 1.65
C ALA A 223 15.17 -10.65 1.78
N PRO A 224 15.76 -10.44 2.98
CA PRO A 224 17.06 -9.77 3.12
C PRO A 224 18.22 -10.30 2.26
N VAL A 225 18.22 -11.58 1.87
CA VAL A 225 19.23 -12.17 0.98
C VAL A 225 18.89 -11.90 -0.49
N LEU A 226 17.61 -12.01 -0.87
CA LEU A 226 17.12 -11.63 -2.20
C LEU A 226 17.43 -10.16 -2.52
N ILE A 227 17.09 -9.24 -1.59
CA ILE A 227 17.35 -7.80 -1.73
C ILE A 227 18.85 -7.54 -1.93
N ARG A 228 19.72 -8.19 -1.15
CA ARG A 228 21.18 -8.03 -1.28
C ARG A 228 21.72 -8.54 -2.63
N GLU A 229 21.16 -9.61 -3.17
CA GLU A 229 21.57 -10.13 -4.48
C GLU A 229 21.06 -9.26 -5.63
N ILE A 230 19.81 -8.78 -5.62
CA ILE A 230 19.34 -7.87 -6.67
C ILE A 230 20.08 -6.53 -6.62
N THR A 231 20.32 -5.95 -5.43
CA THR A 231 21.20 -4.77 -5.30
C THR A 231 22.61 -5.03 -5.85
N ARG A 232 23.17 -6.23 -5.66
CA ARG A 232 24.49 -6.60 -6.22
C ARG A 232 24.45 -6.62 -7.75
N ARG A 233 23.43 -7.24 -8.36
CA ARG A 233 23.24 -7.30 -9.82
C ARG A 233 23.00 -5.91 -10.42
N VAL A 234 22.14 -5.11 -9.80
CA VAL A 234 21.81 -3.73 -10.23
C VAL A 234 23.04 -2.81 -10.15
N ASN A 235 23.86 -2.93 -9.09
CA ASN A 235 25.11 -2.19 -8.99
C ASN A 235 26.12 -2.58 -10.09
N LEU A 236 26.20 -3.87 -10.50
CA LEU A 236 27.08 -4.31 -11.60
C LEU A 236 26.69 -3.68 -12.95
N GLU A 237 25.42 -3.38 -13.14
CA GLU A 237 24.89 -2.61 -14.29
C GLU A 237 25.15 -1.09 -14.18
N GLY A 238 25.90 -0.63 -13.18
CA GLY A 238 26.25 0.77 -12.97
C GLY A 238 25.08 1.64 -12.48
N ILE A 239 24.04 1.03 -11.89
CA ILE A 239 22.88 1.73 -11.33
C ILE A 239 22.90 1.54 -9.81
N PHE A 240 22.82 2.62 -9.05
CA PHE A 240 22.99 2.59 -7.59
C PHE A 240 21.77 3.08 -6.81
N GLN A 241 20.68 3.45 -7.49
CA GLN A 241 19.42 3.91 -6.91
C GLN A 241 18.25 3.07 -7.44
N ALA A 242 17.20 2.93 -6.62
CA ALA A 242 15.98 2.21 -7.00
C ALA A 242 14.73 2.86 -6.42
N VAL A 243 13.58 2.63 -7.06
CA VAL A 243 12.25 3.01 -6.58
C VAL A 243 11.42 1.76 -6.31
N TYR A 244 10.63 1.76 -5.23
CA TYR A 244 9.76 0.63 -4.90
C TYR A 244 8.55 1.09 -4.07
N THR A 245 7.49 0.28 -4.10
CA THR A 245 6.29 0.47 -3.28
C THR A 245 6.01 -0.68 -2.34
N ALA A 246 5.29 -0.42 -1.26
CA ALA A 246 4.74 -1.45 -0.40
C ALA A 246 3.42 -1.02 0.25
N GLY A 247 2.50 -1.97 0.47
CA GLY A 247 1.31 -1.76 1.31
C GLY A 247 1.60 -1.77 2.82
N VAL A 248 2.88 -1.71 3.23
CA VAL A 248 3.34 -1.83 4.62
C VAL A 248 4.40 -0.77 4.92
N VAL A 249 4.43 -0.26 6.16
CA VAL A 249 5.26 0.89 6.54
C VAL A 249 6.67 0.47 6.94
N LEU A 250 7.64 0.84 6.09
CA LEU A 250 9.09 0.70 6.27
C LEU A 250 9.76 2.06 6.52
N PRO A 251 10.98 2.10 7.09
CA PRO A 251 11.81 3.32 7.14
C PRO A 251 12.36 3.69 5.74
N LYS A 252 12.06 4.85 5.17
CA LYS A 252 11.02 5.85 5.49
C LYS A 252 10.33 6.23 4.17
N PRO A 253 8.99 6.34 4.11
CA PRO A 253 8.31 6.63 2.85
C PRO A 253 8.59 8.07 2.40
N VAL A 254 8.71 8.24 1.09
CA VAL A 254 8.82 9.55 0.42
C VAL A 254 7.41 10.09 0.14
N ALA A 255 6.45 9.23 -0.19
CA ALA A 255 5.05 9.59 -0.35
C ALA A 255 4.13 8.45 0.11
N THR A 256 2.87 8.80 0.39
CA THR A 256 1.79 7.86 0.70
C THR A 256 0.60 8.19 -0.18
N CYS A 257 0.09 7.19 -0.89
CA CYS A 257 -1.14 7.27 -1.68
C CYS A 257 -2.15 6.26 -1.12
N ARG A 258 -3.45 6.54 -1.25
CA ARG A 258 -4.54 5.65 -0.82
C ARG A 258 -5.23 5.03 -2.03
N TYR A 259 -5.61 3.76 -1.91
CA TYR A 259 -6.46 3.12 -2.91
C TYR A 259 -7.92 3.56 -2.77
N TRP A 260 -8.59 3.68 -3.90
CA TRP A 260 -10.00 4.00 -4.02
C TRP A 260 -10.65 3.03 -5.02
N HIS A 261 -11.90 2.66 -4.76
CA HIS A 261 -12.59 1.58 -5.48
C HIS A 261 -13.95 2.05 -6.02
N ARG A 262 -14.19 1.84 -7.31
CA ARG A 262 -15.43 2.20 -7.99
C ARG A 262 -16.15 0.94 -8.50
N SER A 263 -17.29 0.64 -7.89
CA SER A 263 -18.04 -0.60 -8.18
C SER A 263 -18.74 -0.57 -9.55
N LEU A 264 -18.22 -1.31 -10.53
CA LEU A 264 -18.83 -1.44 -11.87
C LEU A 264 -19.93 -2.51 -11.88
N ASN A 265 -19.75 -3.59 -11.11
CA ASN A 265 -20.69 -4.70 -10.95
C ASN A 265 -21.10 -4.89 -9.47
N PRO A 266 -21.93 -4.00 -8.88
CA PRO A 266 -22.22 -4.02 -7.44
C PRO A 266 -22.88 -5.31 -6.95
N ARG A 267 -23.57 -6.02 -7.83
CA ARG A 267 -24.15 -7.33 -7.53
C ARG A 267 -23.06 -8.36 -7.24
N LYS A 268 -22.11 -8.54 -8.16
CA LYS A 268 -21.03 -9.52 -7.98
C LYS A 268 -20.13 -9.15 -6.80
N LEU A 269 -19.78 -7.87 -6.63
CA LEU A 269 -18.92 -7.44 -5.51
C LEU A 269 -19.54 -7.75 -4.14
N VAL A 270 -20.87 -7.62 -3.99
CA VAL A 270 -21.59 -8.01 -2.77
C VAL A 270 -21.69 -9.52 -2.63
N GLU A 271 -21.99 -10.25 -3.71
CA GLU A 271 -22.07 -11.73 -3.71
C GLU A 271 -20.73 -12.38 -3.31
N VAL A 272 -19.58 -11.86 -3.77
CA VAL A 272 -18.24 -12.37 -3.40
C VAL A 272 -17.64 -11.73 -2.13
N LYS A 273 -18.41 -10.91 -1.41
CA LYS A 273 -17.98 -10.16 -0.21
C LYS A 273 -16.80 -9.19 -0.41
N PHE A 274 -16.50 -8.78 -1.65
CA PHE A 274 -15.54 -7.70 -1.94
C PHE A 274 -16.07 -6.32 -1.51
N SER A 275 -17.40 -6.17 -1.39
CA SER A 275 -18.02 -4.94 -0.87
C SER A 275 -19.25 -5.25 -0.03
N HIS A 276 -19.49 -4.43 0.99
CA HIS A 276 -20.65 -4.55 1.87
C HIS A 276 -21.71 -3.49 1.54
N LEU A 277 -22.98 -3.79 1.82
CA LEU A 277 -24.06 -2.79 1.79
C LEU A 277 -24.03 -2.00 3.11
N SER A 278 -24.00 -0.67 3.03
CA SER A 278 -24.06 0.20 4.21
C SER A 278 -25.45 0.19 4.85
N ARG A 279 -25.53 0.62 6.13
CA ARG A 279 -26.78 0.80 6.88
C ARG A 279 -27.79 1.58 5.98
N ASN A 280 -29.00 1.05 5.79
CA ASN A 280 -30.07 1.60 4.93
C ASN A 280 -29.87 1.58 3.38
N MET A 281 -28.92 0.79 2.85
CA MET A 281 -28.78 0.54 1.41
C MET A 281 -29.26 -0.87 1.01
N THR A 282 -30.08 -0.96 -0.05
CA THR A 282 -30.44 -2.23 -0.69
C THR A 282 -29.63 -2.43 -1.96
N LEU A 283 -29.43 -3.69 -2.40
CA LEU A 283 -28.67 -3.98 -3.63
C LEU A 283 -29.22 -3.23 -4.85
N GLN A 284 -30.56 -3.13 -5.00
CA GLN A 284 -31.18 -2.36 -6.08
C GLN A 284 -30.84 -0.86 -6.01
N ARG A 285 -30.81 -0.28 -4.79
CA ARG A 285 -30.42 1.13 -4.58
C ARG A 285 -28.94 1.34 -4.91
N THR A 286 -28.07 0.39 -4.55
CA THR A 286 -26.63 0.40 -4.87
C THR A 286 -26.39 0.27 -6.38
N MET A 287 -27.09 -0.64 -7.07
CA MET A 287 -27.03 -0.76 -8.54
C MET A 287 -27.53 0.50 -9.24
N LYS A 288 -28.58 1.17 -8.73
CA LYS A 288 -29.06 2.45 -9.27
C LYS A 288 -28.07 3.60 -9.02
N LEU A 289 -27.43 3.63 -7.83
CA LEU A 289 -26.42 4.65 -7.47
C LEU A 289 -25.19 4.59 -8.39
N TYR A 290 -24.70 3.38 -8.66
CA TYR A 290 -23.47 3.16 -9.42
C TYR A 290 -23.66 2.97 -10.93
N ARG A 291 -24.91 2.99 -11.43
CA ARG A 291 -25.22 2.89 -12.87
C ARG A 291 -24.46 3.97 -13.66
N LEU A 292 -23.74 3.51 -14.68
CA LEU A 292 -23.08 4.33 -15.70
C LEU A 292 -23.88 4.27 -17.03
N PRO A 293 -23.71 5.25 -17.93
CA PRO A 293 -24.15 5.17 -19.32
C PRO A 293 -23.63 3.94 -20.07
N ASP A 294 -24.16 3.74 -21.28
CA ASP A 294 -23.85 2.62 -22.17
C ASP A 294 -23.07 3.06 -23.43
N VAL A 295 -22.76 4.37 -23.53
CA VAL A 295 -21.95 5.02 -24.60
C VAL A 295 -21.12 6.13 -23.95
N THR A 296 -19.89 6.36 -24.43
CA THR A 296 -18.99 7.43 -23.99
C THR A 296 -19.44 8.82 -24.48
N LYS A 297 -18.93 9.89 -23.85
CA LYS A 297 -19.29 11.28 -24.12
C LYS A 297 -18.27 12.02 -24.99
N THR A 298 -16.99 11.68 -24.85
CA THR A 298 -15.86 12.41 -25.44
C THR A 298 -15.76 12.12 -26.94
N SER A 299 -15.88 13.17 -27.76
CA SER A 299 -15.74 13.07 -29.22
C SER A 299 -14.29 12.76 -29.60
N GLY A 300 -14.07 11.91 -30.60
CA GLY A 300 -12.72 11.54 -31.04
C GLY A 300 -12.01 10.50 -30.16
N LEU A 301 -12.65 10.03 -29.09
CA LEU A 301 -12.11 8.96 -28.24
C LEU A 301 -12.09 7.61 -28.99
N ARG A 302 -10.90 7.06 -29.20
CA ARG A 302 -10.67 5.78 -29.90
C ARG A 302 -9.52 4.98 -29.24
N PRO A 303 -9.39 3.67 -29.49
CA PRO A 303 -8.21 2.92 -29.06
C PRO A 303 -6.91 3.54 -29.59
N MET A 304 -5.82 3.41 -28.82
CA MET A 304 -4.49 3.81 -29.25
C MET A 304 -3.95 2.86 -30.34
N GLU A 305 -3.31 3.44 -31.36
CA GLU A 305 -2.65 2.75 -32.47
C GLU A 305 -1.14 3.02 -32.49
N ARG A 306 -0.37 2.22 -33.24
CA ARG A 306 1.09 2.42 -33.39
C ARG A 306 1.49 3.77 -33.99
N LYS A 307 0.60 4.45 -34.71
CA LYS A 307 0.84 5.81 -35.24
C LYS A 307 0.88 6.88 -34.13
N ASP A 308 0.23 6.61 -32.99
CA ASP A 308 -0.01 7.58 -31.92
C ASP A 308 1.17 7.68 -30.94
N ILE A 309 2.05 6.66 -30.90
CA ILE A 309 3.15 6.49 -29.93
C ILE A 309 3.92 7.79 -29.68
N LYS A 310 4.34 8.48 -30.75
CA LYS A 310 5.13 9.72 -30.63
C LYS A 310 4.34 10.86 -29.99
N ALA A 311 3.07 11.04 -30.37
CA ALA A 311 2.20 12.07 -29.79
C ALA A 311 1.86 11.75 -28.33
N VAL A 312 1.59 10.47 -28.00
CA VAL A 312 1.36 10.00 -26.63
C VAL A 312 2.60 10.22 -25.76
N LYS A 313 3.80 9.93 -26.27
CA LYS A 313 5.08 10.26 -25.61
C LYS A 313 5.21 11.75 -25.33
N GLU A 314 4.92 12.61 -26.31
CA GLU A 314 5.03 14.06 -26.14
C GLU A 314 4.00 14.57 -25.12
N LEU A 315 2.77 14.05 -25.11
CA LEU A 315 1.74 14.33 -24.12
C LEU A 315 2.16 13.90 -22.70
N ILE A 316 2.51 12.63 -22.48
CA ILE A 316 2.85 12.12 -21.14
C ILE A 316 4.09 12.80 -20.55
N ASN A 317 5.16 12.96 -21.32
CA ASN A 317 6.38 13.61 -20.83
C ASN A 317 6.21 15.12 -20.64
N ASN A 318 5.19 15.76 -21.23
CA ASN A 318 4.86 17.15 -20.92
C ASN A 318 3.98 17.27 -19.68
N TYR A 319 2.97 16.41 -19.54
CA TYR A 319 2.10 16.35 -18.37
C TYR A 319 2.88 16.01 -17.08
N LEU A 320 3.74 14.98 -17.11
CA LEU A 320 4.41 14.47 -15.91
C LEU A 320 5.42 15.45 -15.28
N LYS A 321 5.86 16.49 -15.99
CA LYS A 321 6.79 17.52 -15.48
C LYS A 321 6.25 18.33 -14.30
N GLN A 322 4.94 18.28 -14.00
CA GLN A 322 4.34 19.01 -12.87
C GLN A 322 4.42 18.28 -11.51
N PHE A 323 4.94 17.05 -11.50
CA PHE A 323 5.05 16.18 -10.33
C PHE A 323 6.51 16.06 -9.86
N HIS A 324 6.72 15.73 -8.58
CA HIS A 324 8.06 15.65 -7.97
C HIS A 324 8.73 14.28 -8.14
N LEU A 325 7.93 13.23 -8.33
CA LEU A 325 8.36 11.86 -8.60
C LEU A 325 7.52 11.30 -9.75
N ALA A 326 8.11 11.19 -10.94
CA ALA A 326 7.47 10.66 -12.15
C ALA A 326 8.53 10.04 -13.08
N PRO A 327 8.16 9.05 -13.92
CA PRO A 327 9.04 8.51 -14.94
C PRO A 327 9.20 9.49 -16.12
N VAL A 328 10.22 9.25 -16.95
CA VAL A 328 10.44 9.92 -18.23
C VAL A 328 10.54 8.81 -19.27
N MET A 329 9.64 8.79 -20.25
CA MET A 329 9.44 7.65 -21.15
C MET A 329 9.85 7.94 -22.60
N ASN A 330 10.45 6.95 -23.25
CA ASN A 330 10.80 6.95 -24.65
C ASN A 330 9.69 6.32 -25.53
N GLU A 331 9.93 6.17 -26.84
CA GLU A 331 8.92 5.69 -27.79
C GLU A 331 8.68 4.17 -27.68
N GLU A 332 9.68 3.40 -27.26
CA GLU A 332 9.55 1.96 -27.00
C GLU A 332 8.90 1.68 -25.65
N GLU A 333 9.24 2.43 -24.60
CA GLU A 333 8.57 2.37 -23.31
C GLU A 333 7.09 2.74 -23.46
N VAL A 334 6.77 3.79 -24.21
CA VAL A 334 5.37 4.14 -24.54
C VAL A 334 4.70 3.07 -25.41
N ALA A 335 5.42 2.44 -26.34
CA ALA A 335 4.87 1.34 -27.13
C ALA A 335 4.58 0.08 -26.29
N HIS A 336 5.46 -0.23 -25.33
CA HIS A 336 5.30 -1.36 -24.42
C HIS A 336 4.13 -1.13 -23.46
N TRP A 337 4.12 0.02 -22.78
CA TRP A 337 3.17 0.32 -21.71
C TRP A 337 1.77 0.74 -22.17
N PHE A 338 1.60 1.26 -23.40
CA PHE A 338 0.33 1.87 -23.82
C PHE A 338 -0.27 1.32 -25.12
N LEU A 339 0.41 0.47 -25.90
CA LEU A 339 -0.28 -0.22 -27.00
C LEU A 339 -1.30 -1.21 -26.42
N PRO A 340 -2.60 -1.13 -26.78
CA PRO A 340 -3.62 -1.97 -26.18
C PRO A 340 -3.34 -3.47 -26.40
N GLN A 341 -3.40 -4.24 -25.32
CA GLN A 341 -3.22 -5.68 -25.31
C GLN A 341 -4.39 -6.31 -24.55
N ASP A 342 -5.20 -7.14 -25.21
CA ASP A 342 -6.40 -7.69 -24.61
C ASP A 342 -6.09 -8.49 -23.34
N HIS A 343 -6.85 -8.20 -22.28
CA HIS A 343 -6.67 -8.72 -20.92
C HIS A 343 -5.39 -8.27 -20.18
N ILE A 344 -4.60 -7.35 -20.74
CA ILE A 344 -3.44 -6.72 -20.08
C ILE A 344 -3.71 -5.22 -19.91
N ILE A 345 -3.54 -4.41 -20.96
CA ILE A 345 -3.66 -2.95 -20.91
C ILE A 345 -4.73 -2.44 -21.91
N ASP A 346 -5.62 -1.58 -21.40
CA ASP A 346 -6.63 -0.85 -22.17
C ASP A 346 -6.24 0.63 -22.25
N THR A 347 -5.95 1.14 -23.46
CA THR A 347 -5.55 2.55 -23.67
C THR A 347 -6.32 3.19 -24.83
N PHE A 348 -6.81 4.41 -24.60
CA PHE A 348 -7.64 5.15 -25.55
C PHE A 348 -7.16 6.61 -25.65
N VAL A 349 -7.03 7.11 -26.87
CA VAL A 349 -6.61 8.48 -27.19
C VAL A 349 -7.82 9.30 -27.66
N VAL A 350 -7.78 10.61 -27.42
CA VAL A 350 -8.74 11.59 -27.94
C VAL A 350 -8.09 12.34 -29.08
N GLU A 351 -8.65 12.18 -30.29
CA GLU A 351 -8.22 12.89 -31.50
C GLU A 351 -9.19 14.04 -31.80
N CYS A 352 -8.69 15.28 -31.77
CA CYS A 352 -9.52 16.45 -32.04
C CYS A 352 -9.71 16.67 -33.56
N SER A 353 -10.57 17.62 -33.95
CA SER A 353 -11.01 17.80 -35.34
C SER A 353 -9.92 18.21 -36.35
N SER A 354 -8.71 18.50 -35.88
CA SER A 354 -7.52 18.74 -36.71
C SER A 354 -6.66 17.50 -36.98
N GLY A 355 -6.97 16.36 -36.35
CA GLY A 355 -6.15 15.14 -36.36
C GLY A 355 -5.00 15.12 -35.33
N ALA A 356 -4.96 16.09 -34.42
CA ALA A 356 -4.02 16.09 -33.30
C ALA A 356 -4.59 15.32 -32.10
N LEU A 357 -3.72 14.69 -31.30
CA LEU A 357 -4.11 14.08 -30.03
C LEU A 357 -4.05 15.10 -28.89
N THR A 358 -5.10 15.17 -28.08
CA THR A 358 -5.26 16.16 -26.99
C THR A 358 -5.19 15.52 -25.61
N ASP A 359 -5.77 14.33 -25.46
CA ASP A 359 -5.94 13.62 -24.20
C ASP A 359 -5.73 12.12 -24.42
N PHE A 360 -5.39 11.37 -23.38
CA PHE A 360 -5.49 9.90 -23.40
C PHE A 360 -5.76 9.34 -22.01
N LEU A 361 -6.41 8.17 -21.96
CA LEU A 361 -6.71 7.42 -20.72
C LEU A 361 -6.17 6.00 -20.83
N SER A 362 -5.75 5.42 -19.71
CA SER A 362 -5.25 4.04 -19.66
C SER A 362 -5.57 3.33 -18.34
N PHE A 363 -5.84 2.03 -18.41
CA PHE A 363 -6.03 1.18 -17.24
C PHE A 363 -5.60 -0.27 -17.52
N TYR A 364 -4.94 -0.92 -16.57
CA TYR A 364 -4.50 -2.31 -16.66
C TYR A 364 -5.50 -3.28 -16.01
N THR A 365 -5.42 -4.55 -16.38
CA THR A 365 -6.28 -5.63 -15.90
C THR A 365 -5.56 -6.45 -14.85
N LEU A 366 -6.11 -6.53 -13.63
CA LEU A 366 -5.64 -7.46 -12.61
C LEU A 366 -6.78 -8.43 -12.23
N PRO A 367 -6.70 -9.72 -12.63
CA PRO A 367 -7.75 -10.70 -12.36
C PRO A 367 -7.53 -11.41 -11.01
N SER A 368 -8.32 -11.08 -9.99
CA SER A 368 -8.23 -11.75 -8.68
C SER A 368 -9.01 -13.07 -8.67
N THR A 369 -8.39 -14.15 -8.17
CA THR A 369 -9.07 -15.45 -7.95
C THR A 369 -10.03 -15.38 -6.76
N VAL A 370 -11.28 -15.81 -6.94
CA VAL A 370 -12.31 -15.83 -5.87
C VAL A 370 -12.35 -17.23 -5.26
N MET A 371 -11.74 -17.36 -4.07
CA MET A 371 -11.62 -18.63 -3.36
C MET A 371 -12.95 -19.08 -2.74
N HIS A 372 -13.22 -20.39 -2.76
CA HIS A 372 -14.32 -21.08 -2.08
C HIS A 372 -15.77 -20.62 -2.40
N HIS A 373 -15.97 -19.83 -3.45
CA HIS A 373 -17.30 -19.34 -3.85
C HIS A 373 -17.93 -20.24 -4.95
N PRO A 374 -19.23 -20.60 -4.87
CA PRO A 374 -19.80 -21.66 -5.72
C PRO A 374 -20.10 -21.25 -7.18
N VAL A 375 -20.17 -19.95 -7.49
CA VAL A 375 -20.53 -19.44 -8.84
C VAL A 375 -19.37 -18.64 -9.45
N HIS A 376 -19.08 -17.47 -8.88
CA HIS A 376 -17.96 -16.62 -9.27
C HIS A 376 -16.63 -17.26 -8.89
N LYS A 377 -15.74 -17.48 -9.87
CA LYS A 377 -14.36 -18.01 -9.68
C LYS A 377 -13.27 -16.95 -9.77
N SER A 378 -13.56 -15.80 -10.36
CA SER A 378 -12.63 -14.68 -10.52
C SER A 378 -13.38 -13.35 -10.48
N LEU A 379 -12.65 -12.28 -10.13
CA LEU A 379 -13.09 -10.89 -10.09
C LEU A 379 -12.16 -10.08 -11.00
N LYS A 380 -12.71 -9.42 -12.03
CA LYS A 380 -11.93 -8.68 -13.01
C LYS A 380 -11.82 -7.22 -12.58
N ALA A 381 -10.69 -6.84 -12.00
CA ALA A 381 -10.43 -5.45 -11.61
C ALA A 381 -9.68 -4.70 -12.72
N ALA A 382 -10.12 -3.46 -12.99
CA ALA A 382 -9.35 -2.49 -13.76
C ALA A 382 -8.57 -1.61 -12.77
N TYR A 383 -7.33 -1.26 -13.09
CA TYR A 383 -6.50 -0.36 -12.29
C TYR A 383 -6.13 0.85 -13.15
N SER A 384 -6.47 2.05 -12.68
CA SER A 384 -6.13 3.32 -13.32
C SER A 384 -4.62 3.45 -13.45
N PHE A 385 -4.15 3.61 -14.68
CA PHE A 385 -2.75 3.85 -14.99
C PHE A 385 -2.56 5.35 -15.25
N TYR A 386 -2.00 5.75 -16.40
CA TYR A 386 -1.82 7.15 -16.76
C TYR A 386 -3.03 7.71 -17.52
N ASN A 387 -3.53 8.87 -17.09
CA ASN A 387 -4.61 9.60 -17.75
C ASN A 387 -4.18 11.06 -17.90
N ILE A 388 -3.90 11.47 -19.13
CA ILE A 388 -3.38 12.79 -19.50
C ILE A 388 -4.51 13.57 -20.15
N HIS A 389 -4.70 14.82 -19.74
CA HIS A 389 -5.74 15.67 -20.30
C HIS A 389 -5.23 17.09 -20.55
N THR A 390 -5.71 17.68 -21.65
CA THR A 390 -5.34 19.03 -22.14
C THR A 390 -6.59 19.81 -22.54
N GLU A 391 -7.52 19.17 -23.27
CA GLU A 391 -8.78 19.80 -23.72
C GLU A 391 -10.01 19.18 -23.05
N THR A 392 -10.01 17.86 -22.84
CA THR A 392 -11.11 17.15 -22.18
C THR A 392 -11.02 17.35 -20.66
N PRO A 393 -12.10 17.74 -19.94
CA PRO A 393 -12.07 17.76 -18.49
C PRO A 393 -11.83 16.36 -17.91
N LEU A 394 -10.85 16.19 -17.02
CA LEU A 394 -10.48 14.89 -16.43
C LEU A 394 -11.69 14.12 -15.84
N LEU A 395 -12.68 14.84 -15.30
CA LEU A 395 -13.93 14.26 -14.80
C LEU A 395 -14.75 13.54 -15.88
N ASP A 396 -14.83 14.10 -17.09
CA ASP A 396 -15.52 13.49 -18.23
C ASP A 396 -14.68 12.35 -18.83
N LEU A 397 -13.35 12.56 -18.97
CA LEU A 397 -12.42 11.55 -19.48
C LEU A 397 -12.45 10.27 -18.60
N MET A 398 -12.41 10.43 -17.28
CA MET A 398 -12.47 9.30 -16.35
C MET A 398 -13.87 8.71 -16.21
N ASN A 399 -14.94 9.48 -16.45
CA ASN A 399 -16.28 8.90 -16.58
C ASN A 399 -16.36 7.96 -17.80
N ASP A 400 -15.74 8.34 -18.91
CA ASP A 400 -15.66 7.50 -20.12
C ASP A 400 -14.77 6.26 -19.90
N ALA A 401 -13.66 6.37 -19.18
CA ALA A 401 -12.86 5.22 -18.75
C ALA A 401 -13.71 4.19 -17.96
N LEU A 402 -14.54 4.65 -17.02
CA LEU A 402 -15.47 3.79 -16.27
C LEU A 402 -16.54 3.14 -17.15
N ILE A 403 -17.05 3.85 -18.18
CA ILE A 403 -18.00 3.30 -19.15
C ILE A 403 -17.33 2.21 -19.98
N ILE A 404 -16.13 2.45 -20.50
CA ILE A 404 -15.36 1.46 -21.29
C ILE A 404 -15.07 0.22 -20.43
N ALA A 405 -14.62 0.37 -19.20
CA ALA A 405 -14.35 -0.75 -18.30
C ALA A 405 -15.64 -1.54 -17.98
N LYS A 406 -16.77 -0.88 -17.74
CA LYS A 406 -18.07 -1.56 -17.59
C LYS A 406 -18.44 -2.36 -18.84
N LEU A 407 -18.24 -1.80 -20.04
CA LEU A 407 -18.53 -2.47 -21.32
C LEU A 407 -17.57 -3.65 -21.58
N LYS A 408 -16.30 -3.54 -21.19
CA LYS A 408 -15.30 -4.63 -21.20
C LYS A 408 -15.43 -5.62 -20.02
N GLY A 409 -16.57 -5.61 -19.32
CA GLY A 409 -16.94 -6.62 -18.32
C GLY A 409 -16.09 -6.61 -17.04
N PHE A 410 -15.50 -5.47 -16.68
CA PHE A 410 -14.82 -5.31 -15.39
C PHE A 410 -15.82 -5.16 -14.23
N ASP A 411 -15.47 -5.68 -13.06
CA ASP A 411 -16.34 -5.70 -11.88
C ASP A 411 -16.11 -4.51 -10.93
N VAL A 412 -14.88 -4.02 -10.89
CA VAL A 412 -14.44 -2.86 -10.10
C VAL A 412 -13.36 -2.10 -10.88
N PHE A 413 -13.32 -0.77 -10.70
CA PHE A 413 -12.25 0.08 -11.20
C PHE A 413 -11.54 0.70 -10.00
N ASN A 414 -10.23 0.50 -9.91
CA ASN A 414 -9.37 0.93 -8.82
C ASN A 414 -8.54 2.14 -9.26
N ALA A 415 -8.26 3.04 -8.33
CA ALA A 415 -7.35 4.16 -8.57
C ALA A 415 -6.58 4.49 -7.27
N LEU A 416 -5.38 5.04 -7.41
CA LEU A 416 -4.68 5.70 -6.32
C LEU A 416 -5.03 7.20 -6.33
N ASP A 417 -4.96 7.86 -5.17
CA ASP A 417 -5.19 9.30 -5.05
C ASP A 417 -4.00 10.19 -5.44
N LEU A 418 -3.08 9.64 -6.24
CA LEU A 418 -1.94 10.33 -6.86
C LEU A 418 -2.36 11.24 -8.03
N MET A 419 -1.40 12.03 -8.54
CA MET A 419 -1.62 13.04 -9.59
C MET A 419 -2.86 13.91 -9.27
N GLU A 420 -3.71 14.20 -10.25
CA GLU A 420 -4.91 15.03 -10.08
C GLU A 420 -6.16 14.19 -9.73
N ASN A 421 -6.01 12.91 -9.37
CA ASN A 421 -7.13 11.96 -9.29
C ASN A 421 -8.21 12.38 -8.27
N LYS A 422 -7.82 12.99 -7.15
CA LYS A 422 -8.74 13.54 -6.13
C LYS A 422 -9.78 14.51 -6.72
N THR A 423 -9.50 15.13 -7.87
CA THR A 423 -10.47 16.01 -8.56
C THR A 423 -11.70 15.27 -9.10
N PHE A 424 -11.64 13.96 -9.34
CA PHE A 424 -12.75 13.15 -9.87
C PHE A 424 -13.28 12.07 -8.92
N LEU A 425 -12.46 11.53 -8.00
CA LEU A 425 -12.77 10.32 -7.22
C LEU A 425 -14.16 10.36 -6.56
N GLU A 426 -14.45 11.33 -5.70
CA GLU A 426 -15.74 11.47 -5.03
C GLU A 426 -16.89 11.73 -6.02
N LYS A 427 -16.67 12.60 -7.01
CA LYS A 427 -17.68 13.00 -8.01
C LYS A 427 -18.13 11.83 -8.87
N LEU A 428 -17.20 10.93 -9.22
CA LEU A 428 -17.48 9.69 -9.94
C LEU A 428 -17.92 8.55 -9.02
N LYS A 429 -18.01 8.76 -7.69
CA LYS A 429 -18.46 7.81 -6.66
C LYS A 429 -17.48 6.66 -6.43
N PHE A 430 -16.17 6.93 -6.46
CA PHE A 430 -15.20 6.03 -5.87
C PHE A 430 -15.37 6.04 -4.34
N GLY A 431 -15.30 4.87 -3.70
CA GLY A 431 -15.21 4.74 -2.24
C GLY A 431 -13.75 4.65 -1.80
N ILE A 432 -13.45 5.15 -0.60
CA ILE A 432 -12.13 5.05 0.02
C ILE A 432 -11.83 3.57 0.34
N GLY A 433 -10.65 3.08 -0.05
CA GLY A 433 -10.12 1.77 0.34
C GLY A 433 -9.34 1.81 1.66
N ASP A 434 -9.13 0.63 2.26
CA ASP A 434 -8.34 0.48 3.49
C ASP A 434 -6.81 0.44 3.22
N GLY A 435 -6.42 0.03 2.00
CA GLY A 435 -5.04 0.01 1.55
C GLY A 435 -4.42 1.39 1.30
N ASN A 436 -3.23 1.63 1.86
CA ASN A 436 -2.37 2.76 1.50
C ASN A 436 -1.08 2.21 0.90
N LEU A 437 -0.71 2.69 -0.29
CA LEU A 437 0.55 2.36 -0.96
C LEU A 437 1.64 3.38 -0.54
N GLN A 438 2.75 2.87 -0.04
CA GLN A 438 3.89 3.65 0.45
C GLN A 438 5.00 3.65 -0.59
N TYR A 439 5.45 4.82 -1.04
CA TYR A 439 6.53 4.98 -2.03
C TYR A 439 7.88 5.16 -1.33
N TYR A 440 8.90 4.47 -1.84
CA TYR A 440 10.26 4.46 -1.30
C TYR A 440 11.32 4.68 -2.38
N LEU A 441 12.45 5.26 -1.97
CA LEU A 441 13.65 5.35 -2.78
C LEU A 441 14.82 4.71 -2.04
N TYR A 442 15.55 3.84 -2.72
CA TYR A 442 16.76 3.20 -2.23
C TYR A 442 18.00 4.00 -2.65
N ASN A 443 18.93 4.21 -1.72
CA ASN A 443 20.14 5.02 -1.87
C ASN A 443 19.89 6.45 -2.40
N TRP A 444 18.71 6.99 -2.16
CA TRP A 444 18.38 8.38 -2.50
C TRP A 444 17.58 9.00 -1.36
N ARG A 445 17.95 10.22 -0.99
CA ARG A 445 17.19 11.04 -0.04
C ARG A 445 16.57 12.21 -0.79
N CYS A 446 15.35 12.56 -0.41
CA CYS A 446 14.66 13.79 -0.79
C CYS A 446 13.64 14.14 0.32
N PRO A 447 13.12 15.38 0.34
CA PRO A 447 11.96 15.72 1.15
C PRO A 447 10.76 14.80 0.83
N GLY A 448 9.90 14.56 1.83
CA GLY A 448 8.63 13.89 1.59
C GLY A 448 7.70 14.74 0.73
N THR A 449 6.81 14.09 -0.03
CA THR A 449 5.91 14.76 -0.98
C THR A 449 4.47 14.24 -0.86
N GLU A 450 3.51 15.12 -1.17
CA GLU A 450 2.07 14.84 -1.18
C GLU A 450 1.69 13.88 -2.32
N SER A 451 0.55 13.18 -2.18
CA SER A 451 0.00 12.24 -3.18
C SER A 451 -0.12 12.90 -4.55
N GLU A 452 -0.63 14.14 -4.55
CA GLU A 452 -0.89 15.02 -5.69
C GLU A 452 0.40 15.43 -6.43
N LYS A 453 1.57 15.11 -5.86
CA LYS A 453 2.90 15.35 -6.42
C LYS A 453 3.67 14.05 -6.75
N VAL A 454 3.00 12.90 -6.65
CA VAL A 454 3.43 11.64 -7.26
C VAL A 454 2.78 11.52 -8.64
N GLY A 455 3.62 11.43 -9.66
CA GLY A 455 3.28 11.11 -11.05
C GLY A 455 3.89 9.79 -11.51
N LEU A 456 4.22 8.91 -10.58
CA LEU A 456 4.71 7.55 -10.82
C LEU A 456 3.63 6.56 -10.39
N VAL A 457 3.02 5.86 -11.34
CA VAL A 457 2.20 4.68 -11.09
C VAL A 457 3.10 3.46 -11.19
N LEU A 458 3.02 2.59 -10.18
CA LEU A 458 3.73 1.31 -10.07
C LEU A 458 2.66 0.22 -10.05
N GLN A 459 2.88 -0.89 -10.76
CA GLN A 459 1.83 -1.87 -11.07
C GLN A 459 1.58 -2.89 -9.95
#